data_AF-G4ZLN6-F1
#
_entry.id   AF-G4ZLN6-F1
#
_cell.length_a   1.000
_cell.length_b   1.000
_cell.length_c   1.000
_cell.angle_alpha   90.00
_cell.angle_beta   90.00
_cell.angle_gamma   90.00
#
_symmetry.space_group_name_H-M   'P 1'
#
loop_
_entity.id
_entity.type
_entity.pdbx_description
1 polymer ?
#
loop_
_entity_poly.entity_id
_entity_poly.type
_entity_poly.pdbx_seq_one_letter_code
_entity_poly.pdbx_strand_id
1 'polypeptide(L)' 'MVRGIGDGGIIEKAEAVVIASSEHEWQDEDFEDGTCLLSDCTNTAQANGFCYAHGGYQVCYALGCNRRA' A
#
# COMPACT_ATOMS: atom_id res chain seq x y z
N MET A 1 21.53 -16.88 26.36
CA MET A 1 21.30 -18.29 26.74
C MET A 1 20.53 -18.30 28.04
N VAL A 2 19.58 -19.22 28.16
CA VAL A 2 18.73 -19.54 29.34
C VAL A 2 17.54 -18.59 29.57
N ARG A 3 16.32 -19.06 29.83
CA ARG A 3 15.75 -20.41 29.91
C ARG A 3 14.23 -20.21 29.92
N GLY A 4 13.50 -21.05 29.21
CA GLY A 4 12.04 -21.05 29.28
C GLY A 4 11.55 -21.48 30.67
N ILE A 5 10.35 -21.00 31.02
CA ILE A 5 9.47 -21.67 31.97
C ILE A 5 8.18 -21.92 31.19
N GLY A 6 7.97 -23.19 30.85
CA GLY A 6 6.68 -23.66 30.38
C GLY A 6 5.87 -24.04 31.60
N ASP A 7 4.75 -23.35 31.81
CA ASP A 7 3.68 -23.81 32.68
C ASP A 7 2.56 -24.36 31.81
N GLY A 8 2.40 -25.67 31.90
CA GLY A 8 1.42 -26.43 31.13
C GLY A 8 -0.01 -26.05 31.50
N GLY A 9 -0.85 -25.94 30.47
CA GLY A 9 -2.30 -25.89 30.58
C GLY A 9 -2.90 -26.80 29.51
N ILE A 10 -3.40 -27.95 29.96
CA ILE A 10 -4.05 -29.00 29.19
C ILE A 10 -5.28 -28.49 28.42
N ILE A 11 -5.25 -28.76 27.11
CA ILE A 11 -6.32 -28.84 26.12
C ILE A 11 -7.80 -28.76 26.62
N GLU A 12 -8.41 -27.60 26.48
CA GLU A 12 -9.88 -27.50 26.42
C GLU A 12 -10.33 -26.45 25.41
N LYS A 13 -9.80 -26.46 24.19
CA LYS A 13 -10.45 -25.78 23.06
C LYS A 13 -10.37 -26.64 21.81
N ALA A 14 -11.13 -27.73 21.85
CA ALA A 14 -11.64 -28.37 20.66
C ALA A 14 -12.63 -27.43 19.98
N GLU A 15 -12.13 -26.43 19.25
CA GLU A 15 -12.82 -25.82 18.11
C GLU A 15 -11.75 -25.41 17.10
N ALA A 16 -11.40 -26.38 16.27
CA ALA A 16 -10.54 -26.20 15.11
C ALA A 16 -11.36 -25.50 14.01
N VAL A 17 -11.35 -24.17 14.02
CA VAL A 17 -11.40 -23.38 12.79
C VAL A 17 -10.32 -22.32 12.94
N VAL A 18 -9.13 -22.68 12.43
CA VAL A 18 -8.17 -21.73 11.87
C VAL A 18 -8.98 -20.76 11.01
N ILE A 19 -9.04 -19.46 11.28
CA ILE A 19 -8.01 -18.46 11.02
C ILE A 19 -8.28 -17.33 12.04
N ALA A 20 -7.54 -17.29 13.16
CA ALA A 20 -7.21 -15.97 13.71
C ALA A 20 -6.42 -15.26 12.60
N SER A 21 -6.62 -13.97 12.41
CA SER A 21 -5.89 -13.16 11.42
C SER A 21 -6.37 -13.26 9.96
N SER A 22 -7.56 -12.71 9.65
CA SER A 22 -7.78 -12.07 8.33
C SER A 22 -7.40 -10.60 8.45
N GLU A 23 -6.11 -10.45 8.69
CA GLU A 23 -5.34 -9.23 8.68
C GLU A 23 -5.56 -8.65 7.28
N HIS A 24 -6.28 -7.55 7.17
CA HIS A 24 -5.97 -6.66 6.06
C HIS A 24 -4.66 -5.96 6.43
N GLU A 25 -3.60 -6.77 6.37
CA GLU A 25 -2.22 -6.34 6.24
C GLU A 25 -2.12 -5.63 4.91
N TRP A 26 -2.32 -4.31 4.93
CA TRP A 26 -1.76 -3.43 3.91
C TRP A 26 -0.25 -3.38 4.19
N GLN A 27 0.47 -4.39 3.73
CA GLN A 27 1.94 -4.35 3.69
C GLN A 27 2.36 -3.34 2.62
N ASP A 28 2.28 -2.05 2.96
CA ASP A 28 2.82 -0.91 2.19
C ASP A 28 4.36 -0.85 2.34
N GLU A 29 5.05 -1.96 2.10
CA GLU A 29 6.51 -2.07 2.21
C GLU A 29 7.22 -2.21 0.84
N ASP A 30 6.51 -1.95 -0.26
CA ASP A 30 7.04 -2.01 -1.64
C ASP A 30 6.47 -0.89 -2.56
N PHE A 31 6.25 0.35 -2.06
CA PHE A 31 5.95 1.51 -2.92
C PHE A 31 7.21 2.34 -3.20
N GLU A 32 8.22 1.71 -3.79
CA GLU A 32 9.20 2.40 -4.64
C GLU A 32 8.59 2.42 -6.05
N ASP A 33 8.09 3.53 -6.57
CA ASP A 33 8.90 4.65 -7.01
C ASP A 33 7.96 5.86 -7.08
N GLY A 34 8.08 6.75 -6.10
CA GLY A 34 7.40 8.05 -6.11
C GLY A 34 7.94 8.98 -7.21
N THR A 35 8.52 8.45 -8.28
CA THR A 35 9.14 9.18 -9.38
C THR A 35 8.34 8.97 -10.66
N CYS A 36 8.49 9.90 -11.59
CA CYS A 36 7.76 9.89 -12.84
C CYS A 36 8.22 8.71 -13.71
N LEU A 37 7.27 7.89 -14.17
CA LEU A 37 7.48 6.74 -15.07
C LEU A 37 8.06 7.12 -16.44
N LEU A 38 8.12 8.41 -16.77
CA LEU A 38 8.74 8.87 -18.00
C LEU A 38 10.26 8.72 -17.91
N SER A 39 10.82 7.92 -18.81
CA SER A 39 12.27 7.80 -19.01
C SER A 39 12.87 9.19 -19.22
N ASP A 40 13.89 9.56 -18.43
CA ASP A 40 14.50 10.91 -18.35
C ASP A 40 13.79 11.92 -17.41
N CYS A 41 12.81 11.50 -16.59
CA CYS A 41 12.17 12.38 -15.62
C CYS A 41 12.43 11.95 -14.18
N THR A 42 13.17 12.77 -13.44
CA THR A 42 13.45 12.56 -11.99
C THR A 42 12.44 13.25 -11.08
N ASN A 43 11.33 13.76 -11.64
CA ASN A 43 10.31 14.45 -10.85
C ASN A 43 9.45 13.46 -10.08
N THR A 44 8.95 13.89 -8.93
CA THR A 44 8.03 13.10 -8.13
C THR A 44 6.72 12.83 -8.88
N ALA A 45 6.29 11.57 -8.92
CA ALA A 45 4.98 11.19 -9.40
C ALA A 45 3.91 11.74 -8.44
N GLN A 46 2.94 12.44 -9.01
CA GLN A 46 1.79 12.99 -8.28
C GLN A 46 0.57 12.08 -8.42
N ALA A 47 0.31 11.59 -9.63
CA ALA A 47 -0.80 10.69 -9.91
C ALA A 47 -0.45 9.78 -11.09
N ASN A 48 -1.00 8.56 -11.10
CA ASN A 48 -0.83 7.58 -12.18
C ASN A 48 0.64 7.26 -12.51
N GLY A 49 1.57 7.44 -11.56
CA GLY A 49 3.00 7.30 -11.80
C GLY A 49 3.63 8.42 -12.65
N PHE A 50 2.95 9.55 -12.87
CA PHE A 50 3.50 10.68 -13.63
C PHE A 50 3.60 11.94 -12.77
N CYS A 51 4.56 12.81 -13.10
CA CYS A 51 4.69 14.13 -12.48
C CYS A 51 3.70 15.15 -13.09
N TYR A 52 3.59 16.32 -12.47
CA TYR A 52 2.73 17.41 -12.94
C TYR A 52 2.94 17.78 -14.42
N ALA A 53 4.16 17.69 -14.94
CA ALA A 53 4.46 18.00 -16.34
C ALA A 53 4.01 16.89 -17.31
N HIS A 54 3.97 15.64 -16.86
CA HIS A 54 3.85 14.45 -17.72
C HIS A 54 2.55 13.67 -17.53
N GLY A 55 1.55 14.22 -16.83
CA GLY A 55 0.23 13.58 -16.68
C GLY A 55 -0.15 13.22 -15.24
N GLY A 56 0.63 13.66 -14.26
CA GLY A 56 0.32 13.60 -12.83
C GLY A 56 -0.73 14.61 -12.37
N TYR A 57 -1.66 14.99 -13.25
CA TYR A 57 -2.74 15.91 -12.95
C TYR A 57 -4.04 15.36 -13.54
N GLN A 58 -5.15 15.68 -12.91
CA GLN A 58 -6.47 15.35 -13.43
C GLN A 58 -6.97 16.52 -14.27
N VAL A 59 -7.56 16.22 -15.43
CA VAL A 59 -8.26 17.23 -16.23
C VAL A 59 -9.72 17.30 -15.80
N CYS A 60 -10.26 18.51 -15.79
CA CYS A 60 -11.70 18.66 -15.60
C CYS A 60 -12.42 18.18 -16.87
N TYR A 61 -13.26 17.15 -16.75
CA TYR A 61 -14.07 16.61 -17.85
C TYR A 61 -15.36 17.42 -18.13
N ALA A 62 -15.59 18.53 -17.42
CA ALA A 62 -16.77 19.35 -17.66
C ALA A 62 -16.74 19.96 -19.07
N LEU A 63 -17.90 20.02 -19.73
CA LEU A 63 -18.04 20.58 -21.07
C LEU A 63 -17.48 22.02 -21.12
N GLY A 64 -16.44 22.22 -21.93
CA GLY A 64 -15.76 23.52 -22.08
C GLY A 64 -14.75 23.87 -20.97
N CYS A 65 -14.45 22.97 -20.05
CA CYS A 65 -13.44 23.19 -19.02
C CYS A 65 -12.10 22.57 -19.44
N ASN A 66 -11.05 23.38 -19.49
CA ASN A 66 -9.68 22.95 -19.76
C ASN A 66 -8.77 23.12 -18.53
N ARG A 67 -9.38 23.22 -17.34
CA ARG A 67 -8.64 23.38 -16.09
C ARG A 67 -8.01 22.06 -15.65
N ARG A 68 -6.79 22.18 -15.15
CA ARG A 68 -6.08 21.14 -14.42
C ARG A 68 -6.50 21.26 -12.94
N ALA A 69 -6.83 20.14 -12.31
CA ALA A 69 -7.22 20.08 -10.90
C ALA A 69 -6.02 20.27 -9.97
#